data_AF-A0A955LDM7-F1
#
_entry.id   AF-A0A955LDM7-F1
#
_cell.length_a   1.000
_cell.length_b   1.000
_cell.length_c   1.000
_cell.angle_alpha   90.00
_cell.angle_beta   90.00
_cell.angle_gamma   90.00
#
_symmetry.space_group_name_H-M   'P 1'
#
loop_
_entity.id
_entity.type
_entity.pdbx_description
1 polymer ?
#
loop_
_entity_poly.entity_id
_entity_poly.type
_entity_poly.pdbx_seq_one_letter_code
_entity_poly.pdbx_strand_id
1 'polypeptide(L)'
;MDQRVHDQLKILQSGIRTDVTLVADFFDVDTPLGEYVKELHAYEAPAEHRERQQLLKRVIQEQLACVFTEDELERAHLDWDEDLKVNIVDHHGFLNHALLVSTNIIANAHQLPSGAPQGIVVLSDSGVPLNNFFHKRGLKFRGQQLNFIPHKDRHVVAFAAKKPEQFPLVEAAQRAGMAEDAQTFLAGIASQLQHLAEHSHVQSYKDLVQRVNYTWWKELFAEELRDRIPDLFYVANEDVAAGMLKEYLQDDTHLFSRFLFDPATRDVIVRTFDGVTGCWDLGGTRG
;
A
#
# COMPACT_ATOMS: atom_id res chain seq x y z
N MET A 1 27.39 -4.01 15.44
CA MET A 1 26.57 -3.81 14.23
C MET A 1 27.53 -3.84 13.04
N ASP A 2 27.26 -4.68 12.03
CA ASP A 2 28.15 -4.91 10.87
C ASP A 2 28.39 -3.62 10.07
N GLN A 3 29.62 -3.37 9.63
CA GLN A 3 30.00 -2.23 8.77
C GLN A 3 29.14 -2.18 7.50
N ARG A 4 28.78 -3.35 6.96
CA ARG A 4 27.91 -3.48 5.78
C ARG A 4 26.51 -2.93 6.03
N VAL A 5 25.95 -3.18 7.21
CA VAL A 5 24.64 -2.66 7.62
C VAL A 5 24.71 -1.13 7.76
N HIS A 6 25.80 -0.61 8.30
CA HIS A 6 26.00 0.84 8.43
C HIS A 6 26.08 1.55 7.06
N ASP A 7 26.73 0.93 6.08
CA ASP A 7 26.84 1.49 4.73
C ASP A 7 25.50 1.43 3.97
N GLN A 8 24.73 0.35 4.13
CA GLN A 8 23.36 0.27 3.60
C GLN A 8 22.43 1.31 4.22
N LEU A 9 22.54 1.53 5.54
CA LEU A 9 21.76 2.55 6.23
C LEU A 9 22.04 3.95 5.68
N LYS A 10 23.31 4.27 5.37
CA LYS A 10 23.71 5.54 4.75
C LYS A 10 23.12 5.72 3.35
N ILE A 11 23.07 4.67 2.55
CA ILE A 11 22.45 4.71 1.21
C ILE A 11 20.97 5.02 1.35
N LEU A 12 20.26 4.31 2.23
CA LEU A 12 18.84 4.51 2.48
C LEU A 12 18.55 5.94 2.99
N GLN A 13 19.35 6.42 3.95
CA GLN A 13 19.28 7.80 4.43
C GLN A 13 19.53 8.85 3.34
N SER A 14 20.48 8.60 2.43
CA SER A 14 20.77 9.52 1.32
C SER A 14 19.64 9.59 0.29
N GLY A 15 18.99 8.45 0.01
CA GLY A 15 17.81 8.38 -0.84
C GLY A 15 16.65 9.16 -0.23
N ILE A 16 16.37 8.94 1.06
CA ILE A 16 15.35 9.69 1.81
C ILE A 16 15.66 11.20 1.76
N ARG A 17 16.89 11.62 2.10
CA ARG A 17 17.30 13.05 2.11
C ARG A 17 17.12 13.78 0.77
N THR A 18 17.23 13.06 -0.35
CA THR A 18 17.02 13.64 -1.68
C THR A 18 15.56 14.07 -1.89
N ASP A 19 14.62 13.34 -1.30
CA ASP A 19 13.18 13.59 -1.41
C ASP A 19 12.62 14.36 -0.17
N VAL A 20 13.39 14.46 0.92
CA VAL A 20 13.02 15.11 2.21
C VAL A 20 12.75 16.60 2.09
N THR A 21 13.46 17.36 1.26
CA THR A 21 13.29 18.83 1.23
C THR A 21 11.88 19.28 0.84
N LEU A 22 11.09 18.42 0.20
CA LEU A 22 9.70 18.68 -0.18
C LEU A 22 8.70 18.42 0.97
N VAL A 23 9.10 17.70 2.01
CA VAL A 23 8.20 17.22 3.07
C VAL A 23 8.76 17.36 4.50
N ALA A 24 9.98 17.87 4.66
CA ALA A 24 10.73 17.93 5.92
C ALA A 24 9.92 18.54 7.07
N ASP A 25 9.26 19.68 6.84
CA ASP A 25 8.50 20.40 7.87
C ASP A 25 7.31 19.59 8.43
N PHE A 26 6.86 18.53 7.75
CA PHE A 26 5.80 17.63 8.21
C PHE A 26 6.29 16.36 8.91
N PHE A 27 7.58 16.01 8.78
CA PHE A 27 8.14 14.73 9.23
C PHE A 27 9.27 14.85 10.26
N ASP A 28 9.56 16.06 10.75
CA ASP A 28 10.50 16.27 11.84
C ASP A 28 9.89 15.79 13.17
N VAL A 29 10.15 14.53 13.49
CA VAL A 29 9.82 13.90 14.76
C VAL A 29 11.13 13.66 15.53
N ASP A 30 11.31 14.37 16.64
CA ASP A 30 12.51 14.24 17.50
C ASP A 30 12.50 12.98 18.36
N THR A 31 11.38 12.27 18.43
CA THR A 31 11.22 11.03 19.20
C THR A 31 12.10 9.92 18.62
N PRO A 32 12.94 9.24 19.44
CA PRO A 32 13.71 8.08 18.99
C PRO A 32 12.80 7.01 18.37
N LEU A 33 13.20 6.42 17.24
CA LEU A 33 12.37 5.46 16.48
C LEU A 33 11.80 4.33 17.35
N GLY A 34 12.60 3.80 18.29
CA GLY A 34 12.14 2.74 19.20
C GLY A 34 11.02 3.19 20.16
N GLU A 35 11.07 4.45 20.61
CA GLU A 35 10.02 5.04 21.45
C GLU A 35 8.77 5.34 20.62
N TYR A 36 8.95 5.94 19.44
CA TYR A 36 7.87 6.24 18.50
C TYR A 36 7.04 4.99 18.14
N VAL A 37 7.70 3.90 17.77
CA VAL A 37 6.99 2.67 17.41
C VAL A 37 6.35 2.00 18.62
N LYS A 38 6.97 2.10 19.81
CA LYS A 38 6.34 1.59 21.03
C LYS A 38 5.03 2.33 21.34
N GLU A 39 5.02 3.64 21.19
CA GLU A 39 3.81 4.47 21.38
C GLU A 39 2.73 4.15 20.35
N LEU A 40 3.08 4.02 19.07
CA LEU A 40 2.15 3.61 18.02
C LEU A 40 1.45 2.28 18.34
N HIS A 41 2.15 1.35 18.97
CA HIS A 41 1.65 0.01 19.26
C HIS A 41 1.03 -0.15 20.65
N ALA A 42 1.08 0.87 21.51
CA ALA A 42 0.52 0.85 22.86
C ALA A 42 -0.98 1.16 22.93
N TYR A 43 -1.60 1.53 21.80
CA TYR A 43 -3.03 1.78 21.74
C TYR A 43 -3.82 0.47 21.86
N GLU A 44 -4.74 0.43 22.82
CA GLU A 44 -5.75 -0.61 22.96
C GLU A 44 -7.12 -0.05 22.56
N ALA A 45 -7.79 -0.71 21.62
CA ALA A 45 -9.09 -0.27 21.15
C ALA A 45 -10.20 -0.58 22.19
N PRO A 46 -11.16 0.35 22.39
CA PRO A 46 -12.39 0.08 23.13
C PRO A 46 -13.11 -1.18 22.60
N ALA A 47 -13.85 -1.87 23.46
CA ALA A 47 -14.51 -3.13 23.10
C ALA A 47 -15.46 -2.98 21.89
N GLU A 48 -16.17 -1.86 21.81
CA GLU A 48 -17.07 -1.54 20.70
C GLU A 48 -16.31 -1.35 19.38
N HIS A 49 -15.08 -0.84 19.44
CA HIS A 49 -14.23 -0.69 18.26
C HIS A 49 -13.69 -2.05 17.81
N ARG A 50 -13.30 -2.91 18.74
CA ARG A 50 -12.90 -4.29 18.44
C ARG A 50 -14.03 -5.10 17.78
N GLU A 51 -15.26 -4.92 18.26
CA GLU A 51 -16.44 -5.53 17.65
C GLU A 51 -16.64 -5.02 16.21
N ARG A 52 -16.57 -3.70 15.98
CA ARG A 52 -16.69 -3.10 14.65
C ARG A 52 -15.57 -3.53 13.69
N GLN A 53 -14.38 -3.79 14.21
CA GLN A 53 -13.25 -4.29 13.42
C GLN A 53 -13.46 -5.70 12.89
N GLN A 54 -14.38 -6.51 13.44
CA GLN A 54 -14.59 -7.89 12.98
C GLN A 54 -15.00 -7.98 11.51
N LEU A 55 -15.90 -7.09 11.07
CA LEU A 55 -16.27 -6.99 9.66
C LEU A 55 -15.07 -6.56 8.81
N LEU A 56 -14.32 -5.56 9.25
CA LEU A 56 -13.14 -5.06 8.54
C LEU A 56 -12.09 -6.17 8.36
N LYS A 57 -11.75 -6.89 9.44
CA LYS A 57 -10.81 -8.02 9.43
C LYS A 57 -11.25 -9.10 8.44
N ARG A 58 -12.51 -9.50 8.49
CA ARG A 58 -13.08 -10.49 7.57
C ARG A 58 -12.96 -10.04 6.11
N VAL A 59 -13.35 -8.81 5.79
CA VAL A 59 -13.27 -8.30 4.42
C VAL A 59 -11.82 -8.22 3.95
N ILE A 60 -10.88 -7.81 4.80
CA ILE A 60 -9.44 -7.83 4.47
C ILE A 60 -8.98 -9.26 4.16
N GLN A 61 -9.34 -10.24 5.00
CA GLN A 61 -9.01 -11.65 4.77
C GLN A 61 -9.56 -12.15 3.42
N GLU A 62 -10.81 -11.81 3.09
CA GLU A 62 -11.41 -12.14 1.79
C GLU A 62 -10.66 -11.51 0.62
N GLN A 63 -10.24 -10.25 0.74
CA GLN A 63 -9.44 -9.57 -0.30
C GLN A 63 -8.06 -10.21 -0.46
N LEU A 64 -7.40 -10.56 0.64
CA LEU A 64 -6.11 -11.25 0.60
C LEU A 64 -6.23 -12.63 -0.05
N ALA A 65 -7.28 -13.39 0.27
CA ALA A 65 -7.53 -14.71 -0.29
C ALA A 65 -7.81 -14.70 -1.81
N CYS A 66 -8.17 -13.54 -2.38
CA CYS A 66 -8.30 -13.40 -3.83
C CYS A 66 -6.95 -13.42 -4.55
N VAL A 67 -5.88 -12.94 -3.89
CA VAL A 67 -4.56 -12.69 -4.51
C VAL A 67 -3.49 -13.67 -4.03
N PHE A 68 -3.61 -14.16 -2.79
CA PHE A 68 -2.62 -15.03 -2.13
C PHE A 68 -3.19 -16.42 -1.87
N THR A 69 -2.30 -17.42 -1.84
CA THR A 69 -2.70 -18.80 -1.52
C THR A 69 -2.89 -18.96 -0.02
N GLU A 70 -3.64 -19.99 0.38
CA GLU A 70 -3.83 -20.36 1.79
C GLU A 70 -2.47 -20.57 2.49
N ASP A 71 -1.57 -21.35 1.87
CA ASP A 71 -0.20 -21.55 2.38
C ASP A 71 0.60 -20.25 2.59
N GLU A 72 0.43 -19.24 1.74
CA GLU A 72 1.09 -17.93 1.90
C GLU A 72 0.51 -17.16 3.09
N LEU A 73 -0.81 -17.18 3.25
CA LEU A 73 -1.51 -16.50 4.34
C LEU A 73 -1.27 -17.16 5.69
N GLU A 74 -1.20 -18.50 5.76
CA GLU A 74 -0.88 -19.23 6.98
C GLU A 74 0.54 -18.98 7.46
N ARG A 75 1.52 -18.97 6.54
CA ARG A 75 2.94 -18.69 6.85
C ARG A 75 3.19 -17.25 7.29
N ALA A 76 2.31 -16.34 6.91
CA ALA A 76 2.41 -14.94 7.30
C ALA A 76 2.14 -14.69 8.79
N HIS A 77 1.53 -15.63 9.51
CA HIS A 77 1.18 -15.46 10.93
C HIS A 77 0.44 -14.14 11.21
N LEU A 78 -0.51 -13.78 10.34
CA LEU A 78 -1.34 -12.59 10.53
C LEU A 78 -2.19 -12.74 11.79
N ASP A 79 -2.06 -11.79 12.71
CA ASP A 79 -2.80 -11.78 13.97
C ASP A 79 -4.17 -11.10 13.77
N TRP A 80 -5.21 -11.93 13.71
CA TRP A 80 -6.59 -11.47 13.56
C TRP A 80 -7.34 -11.39 14.89
N ASP A 81 -6.76 -11.91 15.97
CA ASP A 81 -7.41 -11.98 17.28
C ASP A 81 -7.18 -10.69 18.09
N GLU A 82 -6.01 -10.07 17.91
CA GLU A 82 -5.64 -8.80 18.54
C GLU A 82 -6.22 -7.56 17.83
N ASP A 83 -5.99 -6.37 18.39
CA ASP A 83 -6.39 -5.11 17.74
C ASP A 83 -5.78 -5.00 16.34
N LEU A 84 -6.63 -4.72 15.34
CA LEU A 84 -6.17 -4.62 13.96
C LEU A 84 -5.27 -3.38 13.79
N LYS A 85 -3.98 -3.63 13.56
CA LYS A 85 -2.98 -2.60 13.26
C LYS A 85 -2.69 -2.61 11.77
N VAL A 86 -3.25 -1.64 11.05
CA VAL A 86 -3.00 -1.45 9.62
C VAL A 86 -2.07 -0.27 9.43
N ASN A 87 -1.08 -0.44 8.56
CA ASN A 87 -0.39 0.70 8.00
C ASN A 87 -1.28 1.33 6.92
N ILE A 88 -1.34 2.65 6.86
CA ILE A 88 -2.06 3.35 5.79
C ILE A 88 -1.03 4.04 4.93
N VAL A 89 -0.96 3.65 3.64
CA VAL A 89 -0.04 4.23 2.67
C VAL A 89 -0.84 4.91 1.56
N ASP A 90 -0.36 6.08 1.15
CA ASP A 90 -1.09 7.01 0.30
C ASP A 90 -1.48 6.42 -1.06
N HIS A 91 -0.71 5.49 -1.67
CA HIS A 91 -1.03 4.97 -3.00
C HIS A 91 -0.83 3.46 -3.18
N HIS A 92 -1.70 2.85 -3.99
CA HIS A 92 -1.63 1.45 -4.43
C HIS A 92 -0.77 1.33 -5.70
N GLY A 93 0.55 1.30 -5.52
CA GLY A 93 1.52 1.13 -6.60
C GLY A 93 2.75 0.32 -6.16
N PHE A 94 3.66 0.08 -7.11
CA PHE A 94 4.90 -0.67 -6.83
C PHE A 94 5.76 0.05 -5.81
N LEU A 95 6.24 -0.66 -4.80
CA LEU A 95 7.06 -0.14 -3.71
C LEU A 95 8.48 0.20 -4.21
N ASN A 96 8.60 1.27 -4.98
CA ASN A 96 9.81 1.68 -5.72
C ASN A 96 10.30 3.08 -5.36
N HIS A 97 9.65 3.74 -4.39
CA HIS A 97 9.97 5.08 -3.93
C HIS A 97 10.43 5.04 -2.47
N ALA A 98 11.53 5.73 -2.15
CA ALA A 98 12.14 5.70 -0.81
C ALA A 98 11.16 6.13 0.28
N LEU A 99 10.35 7.16 0.03
CA LEU A 99 9.30 7.60 0.95
C LEU A 99 8.32 6.46 1.30
N LEU A 100 7.78 5.75 0.30
CA LEU A 100 6.81 4.68 0.50
C LEU A 100 7.43 3.43 1.18
N VAL A 101 8.70 3.14 0.88
CA VAL A 101 9.45 2.10 1.59
C VAL A 101 9.64 2.50 3.05
N SER A 102 10.04 3.75 3.30
CA SER A 102 10.37 4.23 4.63
C SER A 102 9.18 4.25 5.57
N THR A 103 7.97 4.59 5.10
CA THR A 103 6.77 4.56 5.94
C THR A 103 6.45 3.15 6.42
N ASN A 104 6.59 2.14 5.57
CA ASN A 104 6.43 0.73 5.94
C ASN A 104 7.50 0.27 6.94
N ILE A 105 8.76 0.65 6.76
CA ILE A 105 9.83 0.31 7.69
C ILE A 105 9.60 0.99 9.05
N ILE A 106 9.33 2.29 9.07
CA ILE A 106 9.17 3.09 10.29
C ILE A 106 7.98 2.58 11.10
N ALA A 107 6.81 2.40 10.48
CA ALA A 107 5.61 1.93 11.16
C ALA A 107 5.80 0.52 11.78
N ASN A 108 6.74 -0.27 11.24
CA ASN A 108 6.94 -1.66 11.64
C ASN A 108 8.32 -1.93 12.24
N ALA A 109 9.07 -0.90 12.64
CA ALA A 109 10.47 -1.10 13.05
C ALA A 109 10.61 -1.99 14.29
N HIS A 110 9.58 -2.07 15.15
CA HIS A 110 9.57 -2.94 16.33
C HIS A 110 9.61 -4.44 15.99
N GLN A 111 9.23 -4.83 14.77
CA GLN A 111 9.22 -6.21 14.30
C GLN A 111 10.29 -6.51 13.23
N LEU A 112 11.20 -5.57 12.97
CA LEU A 112 12.23 -5.67 11.93
C LEU A 112 13.66 -5.65 12.52
N PRO A 113 14.44 -6.75 12.50
CA PRO A 113 14.08 -8.15 12.22
C PRO A 113 13.61 -8.91 13.48
N SER A 114 12.57 -9.74 13.35
CA SER A 114 12.00 -10.53 14.47
C SER A 114 12.43 -12.02 14.41
N GLY A 115 12.35 -12.73 15.54
CA GLY A 115 12.48 -14.20 15.58
C GLY A 115 11.17 -14.93 15.23
N ALA A 116 10.04 -14.22 15.30
CA ALA A 116 8.71 -14.67 14.91
C ALA A 116 8.02 -13.49 14.22
N PRO A 117 8.32 -13.22 12.93
CA PRO A 117 7.74 -12.10 12.23
C PRO A 117 6.24 -12.33 11.97
N GLN A 118 5.42 -11.32 12.26
CA GLN A 118 3.99 -11.30 11.93
C GLN A 118 3.76 -10.45 10.68
N GLY A 119 2.95 -10.95 9.74
CA GLY A 119 2.67 -10.26 8.49
C GLY A 119 2.12 -8.85 8.71
N ILE A 120 2.48 -7.94 7.81
CA ILE A 120 2.06 -6.55 7.82
C ILE A 120 0.93 -6.37 6.81
N VAL A 121 -0.20 -5.82 7.25
CA VAL A 121 -1.28 -5.41 6.35
C VAL A 121 -1.20 -3.90 6.11
N VAL A 122 -1.17 -3.52 4.84
CA VAL A 122 -1.15 -2.14 4.38
C VAL A 122 -2.42 -1.82 3.60
N LEU A 123 -3.17 -0.87 4.12
CA LEU A 123 -4.30 -0.25 3.47
C LEU A 123 -3.79 0.86 2.53
N SER A 124 -4.14 0.78 1.25
CA SER A 124 -3.62 1.67 0.19
C SER A 124 -4.70 2.19 -0.75
N ASP A 125 -4.57 3.42 -1.25
CA ASP A 125 -5.54 4.05 -2.16
C ASP A 125 -5.28 3.63 -3.62
N SER A 126 -6.24 2.97 -4.23
CA SER A 126 -6.17 2.54 -5.64
C SER A 126 -6.92 3.48 -6.60
N GLY A 127 -7.53 4.54 -6.10
CA GLY A 127 -8.02 5.72 -6.84
C GLY A 127 -6.92 6.64 -7.39
N VAL A 128 -5.66 6.27 -7.20
CA VAL A 128 -4.50 7.04 -7.68
C VAL A 128 -4.19 6.73 -9.16
N PRO A 129 -3.96 7.74 -10.01
CA PRO A 129 -3.63 7.52 -11.41
C PRO A 129 -2.26 6.86 -11.59
N LEU A 130 -2.11 6.02 -12.62
CA LEU A 130 -0.87 5.32 -12.97
C LEU A 130 0.30 6.27 -13.33
N ASN A 131 0.06 7.57 -13.46
CA ASN A 131 1.09 8.59 -13.66
C ASN A 131 1.28 9.50 -12.44
N ASN A 132 0.90 9.03 -11.27
CA ASN A 132 1.19 9.70 -10.00
C ASN A 132 2.71 9.88 -9.80
N PHE A 133 3.07 10.89 -9.01
CA PHE A 133 4.44 11.26 -8.72
C PHE A 133 5.31 10.10 -8.23
N PHE A 134 4.81 9.21 -7.37
CA PHE A 134 5.60 8.09 -6.83
C PHE A 134 5.76 6.93 -7.80
N HIS A 135 4.87 6.78 -8.78
CA HIS A 135 4.85 5.63 -9.69
C HIS A 135 4.60 6.05 -11.14
N LYS A 136 5.33 7.06 -11.64
CA LYS A 136 5.13 7.70 -12.96
C LYS A 136 5.15 6.69 -14.13
N ARG A 137 4.08 5.93 -14.35
CA ARG A 137 3.92 4.90 -15.38
C ARG A 137 4.95 3.77 -15.36
N GLY A 138 5.60 3.54 -14.24
CA GLY A 138 6.56 2.45 -14.11
C GLY A 138 7.47 2.55 -12.88
N LEU A 139 8.76 2.27 -13.07
CA LEU A 139 9.74 2.14 -11.99
C LEU A 139 10.85 3.18 -12.11
N LYS A 140 11.35 3.67 -10.98
CA LYS A 140 12.55 4.52 -10.92
C LYS A 140 13.77 3.64 -10.66
N PHE A 141 14.80 3.72 -11.51
CA PHE A 141 16.05 2.98 -11.35
C PHE A 141 17.24 3.89 -11.61
N ARG A 142 18.16 3.98 -10.62
CA ARG A 142 19.35 4.86 -10.66
C ARG A 142 19.03 6.30 -11.12
N GLY A 143 17.94 6.86 -10.60
CA GLY A 143 17.48 8.22 -10.92
C GLY A 143 16.73 8.35 -12.26
N GLN A 144 16.66 7.30 -13.08
CA GLN A 144 15.93 7.30 -14.34
C GLN A 144 14.53 6.71 -14.18
N GLN A 145 13.56 7.32 -14.85
CA GLN A 145 12.19 6.81 -14.89
C GLN A 145 12.01 5.83 -16.06
N LEU A 146 11.71 4.58 -15.75
CA LEU A 146 11.48 3.50 -16.71
C LEU A 146 9.98 3.23 -16.86
N ASN A 147 9.40 3.77 -17.93
CA ASN A 147 7.96 3.64 -18.20
C ASN A 147 7.65 2.36 -18.95
N PHE A 148 6.75 1.53 -18.42
CA PHE A 148 6.16 0.38 -19.12
C PHE A 148 4.64 0.47 -19.22
N ILE A 149 4.00 1.37 -18.47
CA ILE A 149 2.57 1.66 -18.63
C ILE A 149 2.39 2.60 -19.83
N PRO A 150 1.50 2.32 -20.79
CA PRO A 150 1.29 3.17 -21.97
C PRO A 150 0.86 4.60 -21.63
N HIS A 151 1.22 5.57 -22.47
CA HIS A 151 0.90 6.99 -22.22
C HIS A 151 -0.61 7.28 -22.29
N LYS A 152 -1.35 6.50 -23.07
CA LYS A 152 -2.82 6.57 -23.14
C LYS A 152 -3.49 6.21 -21.80
N ASP A 153 -2.84 5.37 -20.99
CA ASP A 153 -3.40 4.85 -19.73
C ASP A 153 -2.93 5.66 -18.51
N ARG A 154 -2.22 6.78 -18.72
CA ARG A 154 -1.59 7.58 -17.67
C ARG A 154 -2.56 8.16 -16.61
N HIS A 155 -3.82 8.35 -16.99
CA HIS A 155 -4.87 8.87 -16.11
C HIS A 155 -5.82 7.77 -15.63
N VAL A 156 -5.60 6.52 -16.05
CA VAL A 156 -6.30 5.38 -15.48
C VAL A 156 -5.81 5.21 -14.06
N VAL A 157 -6.74 4.93 -13.15
CA VAL A 157 -6.49 4.71 -11.73
C VAL A 157 -6.21 3.24 -11.47
N ALA A 158 -5.41 2.93 -10.45
CA ALA A 158 -4.92 1.57 -10.20
C ALA A 158 -6.04 0.52 -10.10
N PHE A 159 -7.19 0.86 -9.48
CA PHE A 159 -8.33 -0.06 -9.37
C PHE A 159 -8.96 -0.43 -10.72
N ALA A 160 -8.90 0.48 -11.70
CA ALA A 160 -9.50 0.30 -13.03
C ALA A 160 -8.47 -0.17 -14.06
N ALA A 161 -7.20 -0.23 -13.69
CA ALA A 161 -6.10 -0.51 -14.59
C ALA A 161 -6.00 -2.02 -14.92
N LYS A 162 -5.84 -2.31 -16.21
CA LYS A 162 -5.47 -3.65 -16.66
C LYS A 162 -4.02 -3.92 -16.30
N LYS A 163 -3.70 -5.16 -15.95
CA LYS A 163 -2.31 -5.57 -15.79
C LYS A 163 -1.55 -5.41 -17.12
N PRO A 164 -0.32 -4.87 -17.13
CA PRO A 164 0.52 -4.84 -18.31
C PRO A 164 0.77 -6.26 -18.84
N GLU A 165 0.74 -6.41 -20.16
CA GLU A 165 1.08 -7.68 -20.83
C GLU A 165 2.58 -7.84 -21.05
N GLN A 166 3.32 -6.72 -21.01
CA GLN A 166 4.74 -6.65 -21.28
C GLN A 166 5.40 -5.60 -20.39
N PHE A 167 6.67 -5.83 -20.08
CA PHE A 167 7.51 -4.95 -19.26
C PHE A 167 8.78 -4.59 -20.02
N PRO A 168 8.74 -3.63 -20.96
CA PRO A 168 9.88 -3.26 -21.81
C PRO A 168 10.96 -2.45 -21.06
N LEU A 169 11.43 -2.97 -19.93
CA LEU A 169 12.43 -2.34 -19.06
C LEU A 169 13.80 -2.29 -19.73
N VAL A 170 14.15 -3.33 -20.51
CA VAL A 170 15.42 -3.40 -21.23
C VAL A 170 15.46 -2.35 -22.34
N GLU A 171 14.39 -2.23 -23.14
CA GLU A 171 14.30 -1.19 -24.18
C GLU A 171 14.26 0.21 -23.56
N ALA A 172 13.60 0.38 -22.41
CA ALA A 172 13.64 1.64 -21.66
C ALA A 172 15.06 1.99 -21.17
N ALA A 173 15.80 1.00 -20.66
CA ALA A 173 17.18 1.17 -20.21
C ALA A 173 18.14 1.51 -21.36
N GLN A 174 17.99 0.84 -22.50
CA GLN A 174 18.77 1.12 -23.71
C GLN A 174 18.54 2.54 -24.22
N ARG A 175 17.27 2.99 -24.28
CA ARG A 175 16.94 4.38 -24.65
C ARG A 175 17.49 5.40 -23.66
N ALA A 176 17.62 5.03 -22.38
CA ALA A 176 18.21 5.86 -21.35
C ALA A 176 19.76 5.80 -21.33
N GLY A 177 20.40 5.04 -22.23
CA GLY A 177 21.86 4.92 -22.30
C GLY A 177 22.49 4.20 -21.11
N MET A 178 21.74 3.29 -20.46
CA MET A 178 22.25 2.53 -19.32
C MET A 178 23.27 1.47 -19.77
N ALA A 179 24.25 1.20 -18.89
CA ALA A 179 25.26 0.16 -19.10
C ALA A 179 24.66 -1.26 -19.16
N GLU A 180 25.41 -2.20 -19.71
CA GLU A 180 24.95 -3.58 -19.96
C GLU A 180 24.57 -4.31 -18.67
N ASP A 181 25.31 -4.11 -17.57
CA ASP A 181 25.01 -4.67 -16.25
C ASP A 181 23.61 -4.26 -15.75
N ALA A 182 23.26 -2.99 -15.93
CA ALA A 182 21.95 -2.45 -15.61
C ALA A 182 20.85 -3.06 -16.50
N GLN A 183 21.12 -3.26 -17.78
CA GLN A 183 20.18 -3.92 -18.69
C GLN A 183 19.95 -5.38 -18.30
N THR A 184 20.99 -6.12 -17.94
CA THR A 184 20.88 -7.51 -17.45
C THR A 184 20.06 -7.57 -16.16
N PHE A 185 20.32 -6.68 -15.20
CA PHE A 185 19.53 -6.59 -13.98
C PHE A 185 18.04 -6.32 -14.28
N LEU A 186 17.76 -5.34 -15.15
CA LEU A 186 16.39 -4.98 -15.53
C LEU A 186 15.69 -6.07 -16.35
N ALA A 187 16.43 -6.88 -17.10
CA ALA A 187 15.89 -8.08 -17.75
C ALA A 187 15.40 -9.10 -16.70
N GLY A 188 16.15 -9.28 -15.62
CA GLY A 188 15.73 -10.10 -14.48
C GLY A 188 14.44 -9.57 -13.82
N ILE A 189 14.38 -8.26 -13.56
CA ILE A 189 13.17 -7.60 -13.02
C ILE A 189 11.98 -7.75 -13.97
N ALA A 190 12.16 -7.54 -15.27
CA ALA A 190 11.10 -7.72 -16.27
C ALA A 190 10.59 -9.15 -16.30
N SER A 191 11.49 -10.14 -16.23
CA SER A 191 11.11 -11.56 -16.17
C SER A 191 10.32 -11.91 -14.91
N GLN A 192 10.69 -11.35 -13.76
CA GLN A 192 9.94 -11.54 -12.52
C GLN A 192 8.55 -10.90 -12.60
N LEU A 193 8.45 -9.67 -13.10
CA LEU A 193 7.16 -9.00 -13.32
C LEU A 193 6.26 -9.79 -14.25
N GLN A 194 6.81 -10.33 -15.34
CA GLN A 194 6.08 -11.17 -16.28
C GLN A 194 5.56 -12.44 -15.59
N HIS A 195 6.42 -13.13 -14.86
CA HIS A 195 6.05 -14.35 -14.12
C HIS A 195 4.92 -14.08 -13.10
N LEU A 196 5.02 -12.99 -12.33
CA LEU A 196 3.98 -12.59 -11.38
C LEU A 196 2.68 -12.19 -12.09
N ALA A 197 2.77 -11.47 -13.22
CA ALA A 197 1.60 -11.09 -14.01
C ALA A 197 0.86 -12.28 -14.62
N GLU A 198 1.55 -13.41 -14.85
CA GLU A 198 0.98 -14.64 -15.38
C GLU A 198 0.34 -15.53 -14.30
N HIS A 199 0.55 -15.23 -13.02
CA HIS A 199 -0.03 -15.99 -11.92
C HIS A 199 -1.57 -16.00 -11.98
N SER A 200 -2.19 -17.14 -11.69
CA SER A 200 -3.64 -17.35 -11.84
C SER A 200 -4.48 -16.43 -10.95
N HIS A 201 -3.94 -16.00 -9.82
CA HIS A 201 -4.60 -15.05 -8.90
C HIS A 201 -4.43 -13.58 -9.30
N VAL A 202 -3.67 -13.27 -10.36
CA VAL A 202 -3.42 -11.89 -10.81
C VAL A 202 -4.30 -11.57 -12.00
N GLN A 203 -5.41 -10.88 -11.75
CA GLN A 203 -6.43 -10.55 -12.75
C GLN A 203 -6.37 -9.07 -13.20
N SER A 204 -5.82 -8.20 -12.35
CA SER A 204 -5.77 -6.76 -12.56
C SER A 204 -4.37 -6.18 -12.25
N TYR A 205 -4.17 -4.89 -12.56
CA TYR A 205 -2.93 -4.19 -12.17
C TYR A 205 -2.76 -4.12 -10.65
N LYS A 206 -3.86 -3.91 -9.93
CA LYS A 206 -3.90 -3.89 -8.47
C LYS A 206 -3.39 -5.21 -7.88
N ASP A 207 -3.88 -6.35 -8.37
CA ASP A 207 -3.40 -7.67 -7.90
C ASP A 207 -1.91 -7.86 -8.18
N LEU A 208 -1.45 -7.39 -9.35
CA LEU A 208 -0.02 -7.40 -9.69
C LEU A 208 0.78 -6.56 -8.70
N VAL A 209 0.32 -5.37 -8.33
CA VAL A 209 0.97 -4.52 -7.31
C VAL A 209 1.09 -5.25 -5.98
N GLN A 210 0.03 -5.91 -5.52
CA GLN A 210 0.06 -6.67 -4.27
C GLN A 210 1.10 -7.80 -4.31
N ARG A 211 1.12 -8.60 -5.37
CA ARG A 211 2.11 -9.69 -5.54
C ARG A 211 3.53 -9.16 -5.63
N VAL A 212 3.76 -8.10 -6.41
CA VAL A 212 5.08 -7.49 -6.58
C VAL A 212 5.59 -6.93 -5.26
N ASN A 213 4.75 -6.19 -4.52
CA ASN A 213 5.14 -5.62 -3.24
C ASN A 213 5.43 -6.73 -2.21
N TYR A 214 4.60 -7.77 -2.14
CA TYR A 214 4.83 -8.96 -1.31
C TYR A 214 6.18 -9.62 -1.62
N THR A 215 6.46 -9.91 -2.90
CA THR A 215 7.70 -10.58 -3.31
C THR A 215 8.94 -9.69 -3.12
N TRP A 216 8.89 -8.43 -3.55
CA TRP A 216 10.06 -7.55 -3.52
C TRP A 216 10.35 -6.95 -2.15
N TRP A 217 9.39 -6.94 -1.23
CA TRP A 217 9.60 -6.39 0.10
C TRP A 217 10.80 -7.03 0.81
N LYS A 218 10.86 -8.36 0.86
CA LYS A 218 11.98 -9.10 1.46
C LYS A 218 13.30 -8.88 0.71
N GLU A 219 13.23 -8.64 -0.60
CA GLU A 219 14.42 -8.35 -1.43
C GLU A 219 15.10 -7.02 -1.09
N LEU A 220 14.40 -6.11 -0.39
CA LEU A 220 14.98 -4.86 0.12
C LEU A 220 15.95 -5.08 1.29
N PHE A 221 15.95 -6.28 1.89
CA PHE A 221 16.76 -6.62 3.05
C PHE A 221 17.88 -7.60 2.68
N ALA A 222 18.95 -7.58 3.49
CA ALA A 222 20.07 -8.51 3.37
C ALA A 222 19.58 -9.96 3.44
N GLU A 223 20.17 -10.84 2.64
CA GLU A 223 19.73 -12.23 2.45
C GLU A 223 19.58 -12.98 3.78
N GLU A 224 20.56 -12.82 4.66
CA GLU A 224 20.60 -13.41 6.00
C GLU A 224 19.49 -12.91 6.97
N LEU A 225 18.79 -11.83 6.60
CA LEU A 225 17.69 -11.27 7.39
C LEU A 225 16.32 -11.67 6.84
N ARG A 226 16.19 -12.12 5.59
CA ARG A 226 14.90 -12.22 4.88
C ARG A 226 13.87 -13.10 5.59
N ASP A 227 14.31 -14.19 6.20
CA ASP A 227 13.45 -15.10 6.97
C ASP A 227 12.93 -14.46 8.28
N ARG A 228 13.56 -13.38 8.71
CA ARG A 228 13.22 -12.61 9.92
C ARG A 228 12.47 -11.32 9.60
N ILE A 229 12.20 -11.06 8.33
CA ILE A 229 11.40 -9.95 7.85
C ILE A 229 9.95 -10.45 7.66
N PRO A 230 8.95 -9.77 8.23
CA PRO A 230 7.55 -10.08 8.00
C PRO A 230 7.16 -9.85 6.55
N ASP A 231 6.23 -10.67 6.08
CA ASP A 231 5.60 -10.48 4.77
C ASP A 231 4.77 -9.19 4.75
N LEU A 232 4.69 -8.56 3.58
CA LEU A 232 3.99 -7.28 3.40
C LEU A 232 2.82 -7.46 2.43
N PHE A 233 1.60 -7.27 2.94
CA PHE A 233 0.37 -7.45 2.21
C PHE A 233 -0.29 -6.10 1.95
N TYR A 234 -0.38 -5.72 0.68
CA TYR A 234 -1.13 -4.54 0.28
C TYR A 234 -2.58 -4.92 0.01
N VAL A 235 -3.51 -4.13 0.52
CA VAL A 235 -4.94 -4.25 0.23
C VAL A 235 -5.45 -2.88 -0.18
N ALA A 236 -6.22 -2.83 -1.26
CA ALA A 236 -6.80 -1.56 -1.69
C ALA A 236 -7.99 -1.19 -0.81
N ASN A 237 -8.00 0.06 -0.34
CA ASN A 237 -9.01 0.56 0.59
C ASN A 237 -10.40 0.56 -0.01
N GLU A 238 -10.49 0.73 -1.33
CA GLU A 238 -11.73 0.73 -2.08
C GLU A 238 -12.37 -0.67 -2.10
N ASP A 239 -11.58 -1.73 -2.20
CA ASP A 239 -12.11 -3.10 -2.16
C ASP A 239 -12.64 -3.42 -0.76
N VAL A 240 -11.91 -2.98 0.26
CA VAL A 240 -12.33 -3.14 1.66
C VAL A 240 -13.61 -2.36 1.92
N ALA A 241 -13.65 -1.09 1.52
CA ALA A 241 -14.83 -0.25 1.67
C ALA A 241 -16.02 -0.81 0.89
N ALA A 242 -15.83 -1.30 -0.33
CA ALA A 242 -16.88 -1.90 -1.14
C ALA A 242 -17.40 -3.21 -0.52
N GLY A 243 -16.50 -4.06 -0.02
CA GLY A 243 -16.85 -5.29 0.69
C GLY A 243 -17.66 -5.02 1.95
N MET A 244 -17.22 -4.06 2.78
CA MET A 244 -17.96 -3.65 3.98
C MET A 244 -19.31 -3.02 3.62
N LEU A 245 -19.36 -2.15 2.60
CA LEU A 245 -20.59 -1.51 2.16
C LEU A 245 -21.60 -2.55 1.69
N LYS A 246 -21.17 -3.58 0.95
CA LYS A 246 -22.04 -4.68 0.51
C LYS A 246 -22.72 -5.38 1.69
N GLU A 247 -22.02 -5.55 2.81
CA GLU A 247 -22.57 -6.15 4.03
C GLU A 247 -23.53 -5.19 4.74
N TYR A 248 -23.14 -3.93 4.90
CA TYR A 248 -23.99 -2.90 5.51
C TYR A 248 -25.27 -2.62 4.75
N LEU A 249 -25.28 -2.81 3.42
CA LEU A 249 -26.47 -2.63 2.60
C LEU A 249 -27.45 -3.80 2.67
N GLN A 250 -27.07 -4.94 3.27
CA GLN A 250 -28.00 -6.06 3.50
C GLN A 250 -28.90 -5.84 4.73
N ASP A 251 -28.52 -4.91 5.61
CA ASP A 251 -29.31 -4.52 6.79
C ASP A 251 -30.00 -3.17 6.53
N ASP A 252 -31.30 -3.21 6.27
CA ASP A 252 -32.14 -2.03 6.04
C ASP A 252 -32.21 -1.09 7.24
N THR A 253 -31.79 -1.53 8.42
CA THR A 253 -31.71 -0.70 9.63
C THR A 253 -30.36 0.00 9.78
N HIS A 254 -29.32 -0.47 9.06
CA HIS A 254 -27.99 0.10 9.13
C HIS A 254 -27.95 1.53 8.55
N LEU A 255 -27.12 2.40 9.14
CA LEU A 255 -27.05 3.81 8.78
C LEU A 255 -26.76 4.03 7.29
N PHE A 256 -25.82 3.29 6.70
CA PHE A 256 -25.49 3.40 5.27
C PHE A 256 -26.67 3.01 4.37
N SER A 257 -27.38 1.92 4.69
CA SER A 257 -28.57 1.51 3.92
C SER A 257 -29.66 2.59 4.00
N ARG A 258 -29.97 3.06 5.22
CA ARG A 258 -30.96 4.12 5.44
C ARG A 258 -30.58 5.43 4.76
N PHE A 259 -29.33 5.86 4.84
CA PHE A 259 -28.87 7.07 4.14
C PHE A 259 -29.06 6.97 2.62
N LEU A 260 -28.79 5.80 2.04
CA LEU A 260 -28.85 5.57 0.59
C LEU A 260 -30.23 5.22 0.05
N PHE A 261 -31.15 4.71 0.87
CA PHE A 261 -32.45 4.22 0.39
C PHE A 261 -33.69 4.75 1.13
N ASP A 262 -33.54 5.37 2.31
CA ASP A 262 -34.63 6.03 3.02
C ASP A 262 -34.54 7.57 2.85
N PRO A 263 -35.43 8.18 2.05
CA PRO A 263 -35.44 9.63 1.84
C PRO A 263 -35.58 10.43 3.13
N ALA A 264 -36.37 9.95 4.11
CA ALA A 264 -36.57 10.69 5.36
C ALA A 264 -35.28 10.74 6.19
N THR A 265 -34.57 9.62 6.28
CA THR A 265 -33.25 9.58 6.94
C THR A 265 -32.23 10.43 6.19
N ARG A 266 -32.21 10.37 4.85
CA ARG A 266 -31.33 11.21 4.03
C ARG A 266 -31.57 12.69 4.26
N ASP A 267 -32.82 13.14 4.30
CA ASP A 267 -33.17 14.55 4.55
C ASP A 267 -32.72 15.02 5.94
N VAL A 268 -32.78 14.15 6.95
CA VAL A 268 -32.23 14.45 8.28
C VAL A 268 -30.72 14.61 8.20
N ILE A 269 -30.02 13.67 7.59
CA ILE A 269 -28.55 13.71 7.46
C ILE A 269 -28.13 14.98 6.71
N VAL A 270 -28.69 15.22 5.53
CA VAL A 270 -28.39 16.39 4.69
C VAL A 270 -28.58 17.70 5.46
N ARG A 271 -29.71 17.89 6.14
CA ARG A 271 -29.94 19.09 6.97
C ARG A 271 -28.99 19.20 8.16
N THR A 272 -28.56 18.08 8.72
CA THR A 272 -27.69 18.06 9.91
C THR A 272 -26.27 18.53 9.59
N PHE A 273 -25.72 18.18 8.42
CA PHE A 273 -24.39 18.63 8.02
C PHE A 273 -24.38 19.70 6.91
N ASP A 274 -25.52 20.29 6.58
CA ASP A 274 -25.57 21.47 5.70
C ASP A 274 -24.86 22.66 6.37
N GLY A 275 -23.91 23.27 5.68
CA GLY A 275 -23.07 24.36 6.18
C GLY A 275 -21.97 23.94 7.17
N VAL A 276 -21.84 22.63 7.47
CA VAL A 276 -20.72 22.11 8.27
C VAL A 276 -19.47 22.06 7.40
N THR A 277 -18.35 22.58 7.92
CA THR A 277 -17.08 22.60 7.18
C THR A 277 -16.66 21.20 6.76
N GLY A 278 -16.40 21.02 5.46
CA GLY A 278 -16.04 19.72 4.87
C GLY A 278 -17.24 18.84 4.48
N CYS A 279 -18.47 19.31 4.69
CA CYS A 279 -19.70 18.64 4.25
C CYS A 279 -20.36 19.41 3.09
N TRP A 280 -21.70 19.41 3.03
CA TRP A 280 -22.47 20.07 1.98
C TRP A 280 -22.71 21.54 2.34
N ASP A 281 -22.90 22.37 1.31
CA ASP A 281 -23.37 23.74 1.46
C ASP A 281 -24.47 23.98 0.41
N LEU A 282 -25.70 23.62 0.76
CA LEU A 282 -26.85 23.67 -0.15
C LEU A 282 -27.28 25.09 -0.49
N GLY A 283 -26.91 26.07 0.35
CA GLY A 283 -27.21 27.49 0.17
C GLY A 283 -26.06 28.31 -0.40
N GLY A 284 -24.83 27.77 -0.45
CA GLY A 284 -23.61 28.54 -0.62
C GLY A 284 -22.99 28.55 -2.02
N THR A 285 -22.36 29.68 -2.30
CA THR A 285 -21.75 30.11 -3.58
C THR A 285 -20.34 29.56 -3.82
N ARG A 286 -19.96 28.42 -3.24
CA ARG A 286 -18.60 27.86 -3.35
C ARG A 286 -18.66 26.41 -3.84
N GLY A 287 -18.46 26.26 -5.15
CA GLY A 287 -17.96 25.03 -5.76
C GLY A 287 -16.44 25.06 -5.85
#